data_AF-A0A118K419-F1
#
_entry.id   AF-A0A118K419-F1
#
_cell.length_a   1.000
_cell.length_b   1.000
_cell.length_c   1.000
_cell.angle_alpha   90.00
_cell.angle_beta   90.00
_cell.angle_gamma   90.00
#
_symmetry.space_group_name_H-M   'P 1'
#
loop_
_entity.id
_entity.type
_entity.pdbx_description
1 polymer ?
#
loop_
_entity_poly.entity_id
_entity_poly.type
_entity_poly.pdbx_seq_one_letter_code
_entity_poly.pdbx_strand_id
1 'polypeptide(L)'
;MEDTKVSIRERQEEFHANILAACRRNETIASLKVDLVFFIMLRGRHFYLVVFNLKKPSFLIIDNINHTQSIEEVYGIVPETLHSLFCNYLREVHHPKAYEMLQLQPEIVDMDWRTKKNFVDCGVFAMRHMETFFGSKSKDWKCGLVKEGTKNKAQFNFI
;
A
#
# COMPACT_ATOMS: atom_id res chain seq x y z
N MET A 1 31.50 11.59 2.96
CA MET A 1 30.38 12.16 2.19
C MET A 1 29.22 12.26 3.15
N GLU A 2 28.87 13.48 3.51
CA GLU A 2 27.84 13.79 4.48
C GLU A 2 26.49 13.72 3.75
N ASP A 3 25.68 12.71 4.05
CA ASP A 3 24.33 12.58 3.50
C ASP A 3 23.55 13.84 3.87
N THR A 4 23.23 14.66 2.87
CA THR A 4 22.39 15.84 3.06
C THR A 4 21.01 15.34 3.48
N LYS A 5 20.66 15.51 4.76
CA LYS A 5 19.33 15.20 5.29
C LYS A 5 18.32 16.09 4.58
N VAL A 6 17.69 15.58 3.52
CA VAL A 6 16.52 16.21 2.88
C VAL A 6 15.50 16.52 3.97
N SER A 7 15.09 17.78 4.06
CA SER A 7 14.18 18.27 5.07
C SER A 7 12.80 17.62 4.95
N ILE A 8 12.05 17.57 6.05
CA ILE A 8 10.66 17.06 6.05
C ILE A 8 9.80 17.84 5.05
N ARG A 9 10.03 19.16 4.94
CA ARG A 9 9.31 20.03 4.02
C ARG A 9 9.56 19.65 2.56
N GLU A 10 10.80 19.44 2.16
CA GLU A 10 11.13 19.02 0.79
C GLU A 10 10.47 17.68 0.44
N ARG A 11 10.43 16.73 1.38
CA ARG A 11 9.72 15.44 1.17
C ARG A 11 8.21 15.63 1.01
N GLN A 12 7.61 16.55 1.76
CA GLN A 12 6.19 16.88 1.63
C GLN A 12 5.89 17.52 0.27
N GLU A 13 6.72 18.47 -0.17
CA GLU A 13 6.60 19.13 -1.47
C GLU A 13 6.78 18.13 -2.63
N GLU A 14 7.77 17.24 -2.54
CA GLU A 14 7.99 16.18 -3.54
C GLU A 14 6.83 15.19 -3.58
N PHE A 15 6.33 14.74 -2.41
CA PHE A 15 5.16 13.87 -2.34
C PHE A 15 3.93 14.51 -2.98
N HIS A 16 3.66 15.78 -2.65
CA HIS A 16 2.56 16.54 -3.25
C HIS A 16 2.70 16.61 -4.77
N ALA A 17 3.88 16.98 -5.28
CA ALA A 17 4.15 17.05 -6.71
C ALA A 17 3.95 15.71 -7.41
N ASN A 18 4.35 14.60 -6.77
CA ASN A 18 4.19 13.25 -7.29
C ASN A 18 2.73 12.81 -7.37
N ILE A 19 1.91 13.10 -6.36
CA ILE A 19 0.46 12.83 -6.43
C ILE A 19 -0.19 13.62 -7.56
N LEU A 20 0.14 14.91 -7.69
CA LEU A 20 -0.37 15.72 -8.79
C LEU A 20 0.05 15.15 -10.14
N ALA A 21 1.32 14.76 -10.30
CA ALA A 21 1.82 14.15 -11.53
C ALA A 21 1.09 12.83 -11.87
N ALA A 22 0.89 11.95 -10.88
CA ALA A 22 0.14 10.70 -11.03
C ALA A 22 -1.32 10.95 -11.43
N CYS A 23 -1.92 12.02 -10.93
CA CYS A 23 -3.27 12.48 -11.29
C CYS A 23 -3.30 13.26 -12.62
N ARG A 24 -2.21 13.26 -13.40
CA ARG A 24 -2.05 14.06 -14.64
C ARG A 24 -2.33 15.55 -14.43
N ARG A 25 -2.01 16.05 -13.24
CA ARG A 25 -2.29 17.41 -12.76
C ARG A 25 -3.77 17.80 -12.84
N ASN A 26 -4.67 16.82 -12.82
CA ASN A 26 -6.10 17.06 -12.76
C ASN A 26 -6.52 17.25 -11.30
N GLU A 27 -6.93 18.48 -10.95
CA GLU A 27 -7.33 18.85 -9.58
C GLU A 27 -8.52 18.04 -9.06
N THR A 28 -9.45 17.64 -9.93
CA THR A 28 -10.59 16.82 -9.51
C THR A 28 -10.14 15.43 -9.07
N ILE A 29 -9.23 14.80 -9.81
CA ILE A 29 -8.65 13.50 -9.43
C ILE A 29 -7.74 13.66 -8.22
N ALA A 30 -6.91 14.71 -8.19
CA ALA A 30 -6.01 15.04 -7.09
C ALA A 30 -6.75 15.41 -5.79
N SER A 31 -8.02 15.82 -5.85
CA SER A 31 -8.85 15.96 -4.65
C SER A 31 -9.17 14.63 -3.96
N LEU A 32 -8.76 13.50 -4.55
CA LEU A 32 -8.90 12.14 -4.02
C LEU A 32 -10.33 11.79 -3.58
N LYS A 33 -11.33 12.22 -4.36
CA LYS A 33 -12.73 11.77 -4.23
C LYS A 33 -12.90 10.33 -4.75
N VAL A 34 -12.16 9.41 -4.14
CA VAL A 34 -12.09 7.98 -4.46
C VAL A 34 -12.24 7.16 -3.19
N ASP A 35 -12.60 5.89 -3.33
CA ASP A 35 -12.79 5.00 -2.17
C ASP A 35 -11.46 4.45 -1.64
N LEU A 36 -10.52 4.11 -2.54
CA LEU A 36 -9.27 3.43 -2.23
C LEU A 36 -8.09 4.11 -2.94
N VAL A 37 -6.98 4.26 -2.24
CA VAL A 37 -5.70 4.72 -2.79
C VAL A 37 -4.66 3.64 -2.54
N PHE A 38 -4.03 3.17 -3.61
CA PHE A 38 -3.00 2.12 -3.56
C PHE A 38 -1.63 2.72 -3.84
N PHE A 39 -0.65 2.42 -2.97
CA PHE A 39 0.76 2.69 -3.17
C PHE A 39 1.48 1.37 -3.37
N ILE A 40 2.09 1.18 -4.56
CA ILE A 40 2.96 0.04 -4.82
C ILE A 40 4.34 0.35 -4.23
N MET A 41 4.76 -0.45 -3.26
CA MET A 41 6.01 -0.27 -2.54
C MET A 41 7.05 -1.28 -3.03
N LEU A 42 8.27 -0.81 -3.30
CA LEU A 42 9.42 -1.64 -3.64
C LEU A 42 10.48 -1.52 -2.55
N ARG A 43 10.76 -2.64 -1.86
CA ARG A 43 11.82 -2.70 -0.82
C ARG A 43 12.59 -4.00 -0.95
N GLY A 44 13.92 -3.92 -1.06
CA GLY A 44 14.76 -5.13 -1.11
C GLY A 44 14.43 -6.09 -2.27
N ARG A 45 13.93 -5.55 -3.40
CA ARG A 45 13.39 -6.30 -4.57
C ARG A 45 12.05 -7.02 -4.33
N HIS A 46 11.35 -6.68 -3.26
CA HIS A 46 10.02 -7.19 -2.96
C HIS A 46 8.96 -6.11 -3.19
N PHE A 47 7.88 -6.49 -3.88
CA PHE A 47 6.71 -5.64 -4.08
C PHE A 47 5.62 -5.98 -3.07
N TYR A 48 5.05 -4.95 -2.43
CA TYR A 48 3.87 -5.04 -1.58
C TYR A 48 3.03 -3.77 -1.73
N LEU A 49 1.82 -3.76 -1.21
CA LEU A 49 0.91 -2.62 -1.31
C LEU A 49 0.71 -1.97 0.06
N VAL A 50 0.71 -0.64 0.08
CA VAL A 50 0.09 0.15 1.14
C VAL A 50 -1.21 0.73 0.61
N VAL A 51 -2.32 0.51 1.31
CA VAL A 51 -3.66 0.90 0.87
C VAL A 51 -4.34 1.77 1.90
N PHE A 52 -4.81 2.94 1.48
CA PHE A 52 -5.67 3.81 2.29
C PHE A 52 -7.10 3.70 1.79
N ASN A 53 -8.01 3.30 2.67
CA ASN A 53 -9.44 3.28 2.39
C ASN A 53 -10.06 4.57 2.90
N LEU A 54 -10.45 5.47 1.99
CA LEU A 54 -11.03 6.76 2.31
C LEU A 54 -12.55 6.64 2.57
N LYS A 55 -13.22 5.62 2.03
CA LYS A 55 -14.66 5.39 2.30
C LYS A 55 -14.91 4.81 3.69
N LYS A 56 -14.14 3.79 4.06
CA LYS A 56 -14.11 3.18 5.40
C LYS A 56 -12.69 3.32 5.94
N PRO A 57 -12.38 4.42 6.63
CA PRO A 57 -11.06 4.75 7.12
C PRO A 57 -10.22 3.57 7.60
N SER A 58 -9.21 3.20 6.81
CA SER A 58 -8.23 2.16 7.18
C SER A 58 -6.88 2.38 6.49
N PHE A 59 -5.80 2.03 7.17
CA PHE A 59 -4.43 2.03 6.67
C PHE A 59 -3.92 0.58 6.65
N LEU A 60 -3.83 0.00 5.45
CA LEU A 60 -3.60 -1.42 5.27
C LEU A 60 -2.28 -1.69 4.56
N ILE A 61 -1.64 -2.79 4.94
CA ILE A 61 -0.51 -3.38 4.23
C ILE A 61 -0.99 -4.71 3.64
N ILE A 62 -0.89 -4.85 2.32
CA ILE A 62 -1.19 -6.09 1.61
C ILE A 62 0.12 -6.63 1.07
N ASP A 63 0.54 -7.77 1.62
CA ASP A 63 1.80 -8.42 1.29
C ASP A 63 1.55 -9.91 1.07
N ASN A 64 2.12 -10.48 0.00
CA ASN A 64 2.00 -11.90 -0.23
C ASN A 64 2.86 -12.72 0.73
N ILE A 65 3.89 -12.15 1.35
CA ILE A 65 4.74 -12.89 2.29
C ILE A 65 4.05 -12.99 3.65
N ASN A 66 4.05 -14.20 4.21
CA ASN A 66 3.62 -14.47 5.58
C ASN A 66 4.76 -14.18 6.57
N HIS A 67 4.89 -12.93 6.97
CA HIS A 67 5.86 -12.50 7.99
C HIS A 67 5.43 -12.93 9.39
N THR A 68 6.39 -13.32 10.23
CA THR A 68 6.18 -13.59 11.67
C THR A 68 6.66 -12.44 12.55
N GLN A 69 7.44 -11.53 11.97
CA GLN A 69 8.02 -10.36 12.60
C GLN A 69 7.03 -9.19 12.65
N SER A 70 7.33 -8.19 13.46
CA SER A 70 6.55 -6.96 13.57
C SER A 70 6.61 -6.10 12.29
N ILE A 71 5.65 -5.18 12.14
CA ILE A 71 5.63 -4.21 11.02
C ILE A 71 6.94 -3.43 10.92
N GLU A 72 7.50 -3.02 12.06
CA GLU A 72 8.73 -2.24 12.08
C GLU A 72 9.95 -3.06 11.65
N GLU A 73 10.03 -4.33 12.05
CA GLU A 73 11.11 -5.23 11.60
C GLU A 73 11.04 -5.52 10.09
N VAL A 74 9.83 -5.67 9.53
CA VAL A 74 9.63 -6.00 8.10
C VAL A 74 9.76 -4.77 7.22
N TYR A 75 9.02 -3.71 7.53
CA TYR A 75 8.82 -2.56 6.66
C TYR A 75 9.63 -1.33 7.11
N GLY A 76 10.19 -1.33 8.33
CA GLY A 76 10.87 -0.18 8.93
C GLY A 76 9.94 1.03 9.08
N ILE A 77 10.52 2.22 9.04
CA ILE A 77 9.81 3.51 9.13
C ILE A 77 8.99 3.87 7.88
N VAL A 78 9.02 3.03 6.83
CA VAL A 78 8.43 3.35 5.52
C VAL A 78 6.91 3.56 5.61
N PRO A 79 6.11 2.65 6.21
CA PRO A 79 4.66 2.86 6.31
C PRO A 79 4.30 4.12 7.08
N GLU A 80 5.00 4.40 8.19
CA GLU A 80 4.79 5.62 9.00
C GLU A 80 5.13 6.90 8.21
N THR A 81 6.26 6.88 7.49
CA THR A 81 6.66 8.02 6.65
C THR A 81 5.62 8.29 5.55
N LEU A 82 5.16 7.24 4.87
CA LEU A 82 4.14 7.35 3.82
C LEU A 82 2.81 7.84 4.39
N HIS A 83 2.38 7.32 5.55
CA HIS A 83 1.15 7.74 6.23
C HIS A 83 1.19 9.21 6.63
N SER A 84 2.31 9.69 7.17
CA SER A 84 2.52 11.10 7.52
C SER A 84 2.45 12.01 6.29
N LEU A 85 3.14 11.66 5.20
CA LEU A 85 3.11 12.41 3.95
C LEU A 85 1.71 12.43 3.33
N PHE A 86 1.02 11.29 3.31
CA PHE A 86 -0.33 11.18 2.77
C PHE A 86 -1.36 11.94 3.62
N CYS A 87 -1.28 11.88 4.95
CA CYS A 87 -2.16 12.66 5.82
C CYS A 87 -1.93 14.17 5.67
N ASN A 88 -0.66 14.60 5.49
CA ASN A 88 -0.37 15.99 5.18
C ASN A 88 -1.03 16.42 3.87
N TYR A 89 -0.89 15.61 2.81
CA TYR A 89 -1.53 15.86 1.52
C TYR A 89 -3.06 15.98 1.64
N LEU A 90 -3.71 15.03 2.32
CA LEU A 90 -5.16 15.05 2.54
C LEU A 90 -5.62 16.33 3.27
N ARG A 91 -4.83 16.84 4.21
CA ARG A 91 -5.11 18.08 4.92
C ARG A 91 -5.01 19.30 3.99
N GLU A 92 -3.98 19.36 3.14
CA GLU A 92 -3.77 20.45 2.18
C GLU A 92 -4.89 20.52 1.14
N VAL A 93 -5.37 19.38 0.66
CA VAL A 93 -6.52 19.33 -0.28
C VAL A 93 -7.88 19.39 0.43
N HIS A 94 -7.90 19.65 1.73
CA HIS A 94 -9.11 19.74 2.57
C HIS A 94 -10.02 18.50 2.47
N HIS A 95 -9.44 17.31 2.36
CA HIS A 95 -10.19 16.07 2.27
C HIS A 95 -10.94 15.81 3.59
N PRO A 96 -12.24 15.47 3.56
CA PRO A 96 -13.06 15.33 4.78
C PRO A 96 -12.58 14.23 5.74
N LYS A 97 -11.80 13.26 5.24
CA LYS A 97 -11.24 12.16 6.02
C LYS A 97 -9.84 12.41 6.58
N ALA A 98 -9.24 13.59 6.36
CA ALA A 98 -7.88 13.88 6.80
C ALA A 98 -7.67 13.64 8.31
N TYR A 99 -8.63 14.07 9.14
CA TYR A 99 -8.54 13.87 10.60
C TYR A 99 -8.67 12.40 11.01
N GLU A 100 -9.66 11.68 10.45
CA GLU A 100 -9.85 10.24 10.72
C GLU A 100 -8.63 9.42 10.29
N MET A 101 -8.04 9.74 9.12
CA MET A 101 -6.82 9.10 8.61
C MET A 101 -5.63 9.27 9.53
N LEU A 102 -5.44 10.46 10.12
CA LEU A 102 -4.30 10.76 10.99
C LEU A 102 -4.23 9.86 12.23
N GLN A 103 -5.37 9.35 12.71
CA GLN A 103 -5.45 8.51 13.91
C GLN A 103 -5.18 7.02 13.66
N LEU A 104 -5.02 6.61 12.40
CA LEU A 104 -4.90 5.21 12.05
C LEU A 104 -3.49 4.66 12.25
N GLN A 105 -3.42 3.38 12.58
CA GLN A 105 -2.19 2.59 12.61
C GLN A 105 -2.21 1.58 11.45
N PRO A 106 -1.03 1.18 10.94
CA PRO A 106 -0.95 0.20 9.86
C PRO A 106 -1.43 -1.18 10.33
N GLU A 107 -2.18 -1.87 9.47
CA GLU A 107 -2.61 -3.25 9.71
C GLU A 107 -2.28 -4.13 8.50
N ILE A 108 -1.63 -5.27 8.75
CA ILE A 108 -1.37 -6.26 7.71
C ILE A 108 -2.66 -7.04 7.45
N VAL A 109 -3.10 -7.09 6.19
CA VAL A 109 -4.29 -7.86 5.81
C VAL A 109 -3.99 -9.35 5.90
N ASP A 110 -4.73 -10.05 6.75
CA ASP A 110 -4.64 -11.51 6.85
C ASP A 110 -5.32 -12.18 5.64
N MET A 111 -4.57 -13.05 4.96
CA MET A 111 -5.00 -13.74 3.75
C MET A 111 -4.52 -15.20 3.77
N ASP A 112 -5.39 -16.13 3.39
CA ASP A 112 -5.11 -17.56 3.40
C ASP A 112 -4.06 -18.00 2.36
N TRP A 113 -3.84 -17.19 1.32
CA TRP A 113 -2.91 -17.46 0.22
C TRP A 113 -1.52 -16.82 0.39
N ARG A 114 -1.19 -16.27 1.57
CA ARG A 114 0.17 -15.79 1.83
C ARG A 114 1.19 -16.93 1.75
N THR A 115 2.38 -16.60 1.27
CA THR A 115 3.48 -17.51 0.94
C THR A 115 4.63 -17.33 1.93
N LYS A 116 5.40 -18.38 2.20
CA LYS A 116 6.66 -18.30 2.96
C LYS A 116 7.89 -18.36 2.07
N LYS A 117 7.74 -18.87 0.84
CA LYS A 117 8.87 -19.18 -0.05
C LYS A 117 8.77 -18.50 -1.41
N ASN A 118 7.58 -18.07 -1.82
CA ASN A 118 7.42 -17.35 -3.08
C ASN A 118 7.73 -15.85 -2.92
N PHE A 119 8.98 -15.48 -3.21
CA PHE A 119 9.48 -14.10 -3.23
C PHE A 119 9.59 -13.52 -4.64
N VAL A 120 9.45 -14.34 -5.69
CA VAL A 120 9.72 -13.96 -7.08
C VAL A 120 8.47 -13.36 -7.73
N ASP A 121 7.29 -13.88 -7.40
CA ASP A 121 6.03 -13.50 -8.05
C ASP A 121 5.33 -12.32 -7.36
N CYS A 122 6.00 -11.61 -6.44
CA CYS A 122 5.41 -10.54 -5.61
C CYS A 122 4.71 -9.45 -6.43
N GLY A 123 5.23 -9.11 -7.61
CA GLY A 123 4.57 -8.18 -8.54
C GLY A 123 3.23 -8.70 -9.07
N VAL A 124 3.13 -10.01 -9.38
CA VAL A 124 1.88 -10.64 -9.83
C VAL A 124 0.84 -10.66 -8.70
N PHE A 125 1.27 -10.96 -7.48
CA PHE A 125 0.42 -10.86 -6.30
C PHE A 125 -0.11 -9.43 -6.14
N ALA A 126 0.77 -8.43 -6.17
CA ALA A 126 0.38 -7.02 -6.04
C ALA A 126 -0.63 -6.60 -7.11
N MET A 127 -0.40 -6.94 -8.38
CA MET A 127 -1.34 -6.65 -9.47
C MET A 127 -2.70 -7.33 -9.25
N ARG A 128 -2.71 -8.62 -8.90
CA ARG A 128 -3.95 -9.36 -8.62
C ARG A 128 -4.68 -8.80 -7.41
N HIS A 129 -3.97 -8.34 -6.39
CA HIS A 129 -4.57 -7.73 -5.21
C HIS A 129 -5.22 -6.39 -5.55
N MET A 130 -4.56 -5.53 -6.35
CA MET A 130 -5.15 -4.28 -6.84
C MET A 130 -6.40 -4.51 -7.69
N GLU A 131 -6.42 -5.58 -8.51
CA GLU A 131 -7.58 -5.93 -9.34
C GLU A 131 -8.80 -6.37 -8.51
N THR A 132 -8.58 -7.05 -7.38
CA THR A 132 -9.64 -7.77 -6.67
C THR A 132 -9.98 -7.22 -5.28
N PHE A 133 -9.16 -6.33 -4.72
CA PHE A 133 -9.38 -5.77 -3.38
C PHE A 133 -10.31 -4.55 -3.43
N PHE A 134 -11.48 -4.67 -2.80
CA PHE A 134 -12.50 -3.61 -2.73
C PHE A 134 -12.69 -3.06 -1.30
N GLY A 135 -11.64 -3.06 -0.48
CA GLY A 135 -11.65 -2.42 0.84
C GLY A 135 -12.23 -3.26 1.98
N SER A 136 -12.53 -4.55 1.74
CA SER A 136 -12.96 -5.48 2.79
C SER A 136 -11.83 -6.41 3.21
N LYS A 137 -11.56 -6.45 4.51
CA LYS A 137 -10.65 -7.41 5.15
C LYS A 137 -11.29 -8.79 5.37
N SER A 138 -12.56 -8.94 4.99
CA SER A 138 -13.33 -10.14 5.26
C SER A 138 -12.71 -11.37 4.59
N LYS A 139 -12.92 -12.54 5.20
CA LYS A 139 -12.64 -13.86 4.58
C LYS A 139 -13.31 -14.06 3.22
N ASP A 140 -14.26 -13.20 2.86
CA ASP A 140 -14.91 -13.18 1.55
C ASP A 140 -14.10 -12.51 0.44
N TRP A 141 -12.88 -12.02 0.71
CA TRP A 141 -12.03 -11.52 -0.37
C TRP A 141 -11.60 -12.66 -1.30
N LYS A 142 -12.33 -12.80 -2.42
CA LYS A 142 -12.07 -13.79 -3.46
C LYS A 142 -11.07 -13.26 -4.48
N CYS A 143 -9.77 -13.36 -4.17
CA CYS A 143 -8.72 -12.93 -5.10
C CYS A 143 -8.35 -14.02 -6.14
N GLY A 144 -8.81 -15.26 -5.95
CA GLY A 144 -8.54 -16.39 -6.84
C GLY A 144 -7.17 -17.07 -6.65
N LEU A 145 -6.29 -16.52 -5.81
CA LEU A 145 -5.03 -17.17 -5.44
C LEU A 145 -5.27 -18.25 -4.40
N VAL A 146 -4.57 -19.37 -4.55
CA VAL A 146 -4.66 -20.48 -3.59
C VAL A 146 -3.45 -20.50 -2.66
N LYS A 147 -3.61 -21.15 -1.51
CA LYS A 147 -2.54 -21.39 -0.53
C LYS A 147 -1.29 -21.96 -1.18
N GLU A 148 -0.13 -21.50 -0.69
CA GLU A 148 1.18 -21.94 -1.17
C GLU A 148 1.29 -23.47 -1.27
N GLY A 149 1.73 -23.95 -2.43
CA GLY A 149 1.78 -25.37 -2.78
C GLY A 149 1.88 -25.59 -4.29
N THR A 150 1.75 -26.84 -4.74
CA THR A 150 1.88 -27.19 -6.17
C THR A 150 0.87 -26.46 -7.05
N LYS A 151 -0.38 -26.33 -6.59
CA LYS A 151 -1.42 -25.60 -7.31
C LYS A 151 -1.09 -24.10 -7.42
N ASN A 152 -0.62 -23.48 -6.34
CA ASN A 152 -0.20 -22.08 -6.35
C ASN A 152 0.96 -21.85 -7.34
N LYS A 153 1.99 -22.71 -7.35
CA LYS A 153 3.08 -22.62 -8.34
C LYS A 153 2.56 -22.69 -9.78
N ALA A 154 1.62 -23.60 -10.05
CA ALA A 154 1.02 -23.70 -11.36
C ALA A 154 0.23 -22.45 -11.79
N GLN A 155 -0.25 -21.61 -10.85
CA GLN A 155 -0.92 -20.34 -11.18
C GLN A 155 0.04 -19.31 -11.81
N PHE A 156 1.35 -19.45 -11.62
CA PHE A 156 2.36 -18.50 -12.09
C PHE A 156 3.18 -19.01 -13.29
N ASN A 157 3.00 -20.27 -13.70
CA ASN A 157 3.77 -20.90 -14.79
C ASN A 157 3.41 -20.41 -16.21
N PHE A 158 2.41 -19.54 -16.35
CA PHE A 158 1.86 -19.09 -17.65
C PHE A 158 2.10 -17.59 -17.91
N ILE A 159 2.97 -16.97 -17.13
CA ILE A 159 3.32 -15.53 -17.21
C ILE A 159 4.80 -15.44 -17.56
#